data_AF-A0A524Q7V0-F1
#
_entry.id   AF-A0A524Q7V0-F1
#
_cell.length_a   1.000
_cell.length_b   1.000
_cell.length_c   1.000
_cell.angle_alpha   90.00
_cell.angle_beta   90.00
_cell.angle_gamma   90.00
#
_symmetry.space_group_name_H-M   'P 1'
#
loop_
_entity.id
_entity.type
_entity.pdbx_description
1 polymer ?
#
loop_
_entity_poly.entity_id
_entity_poly.type
_entity_poly.pdbx_seq_one_letter_code
_entity_poly.pdbx_strand_id
1 'polypeptide(L)' 'METFTLSFTTENAAFDQLRLHEVARVLRDVADNCEARDVESSHSSPVFDINGNRIGEWQITSDDSDDDE' A
#
# COMPACT_ATOMS: atom_id res chain seq x y z
N MET A 1 6.27 6.54 -17.05
CA MET A 1 7.14 5.90 -16.02
C MET A 1 6.25 5.38 -14.93
N GLU A 2 6.46 4.16 -14.44
CA GLU A 2 5.65 3.60 -13.35
C GLU A 2 6.25 3.93 -11.98
N THR A 3 5.41 4.42 -11.07
CA THR A 3 5.80 4.74 -9.68
C THR A 3 4.95 3.96 -8.70
N PHE A 4 5.60 3.20 -7.81
CA PHE A 4 4.96 2.58 -6.66
C PHE A 4 5.07 3.51 -5.45
N THR A 5 3.94 3.77 -4.78
CA THR A 5 3.89 4.54 -3.53
C THR A 5 3.11 3.76 -2.47
N LEU A 6 3.64 3.68 -1.26
CA LEU A 6 2.97 3.13 -0.08
C LEU A 6 3.01 4.18 1.03
N SER A 7 1.85 4.49 1.62
CA SER A 7 1.74 5.42 2.74
C SER A 7 0.70 4.93 3.74
N PHE A 8 1.07 4.89 5.03
CA PHE A 8 0.16 4.55 6.12
C PHE A 8 0.59 5.17 7.45
N THR A 9 -0.37 5.41 8.34
CA THR A 9 -0.12 5.92 9.70
C THR A 9 0.11 4.80 10.71
N THR A 10 0.99 5.04 11.68
CA THR A 10 1.26 4.11 12.79
C THR A 10 0.78 4.66 14.15
N GLU A 11 -0.21 5.55 14.14
CA GLU A 11 -0.67 6.26 15.34
C GLU A 11 -1.74 5.50 16.14
N ASN A 12 -2.27 4.39 15.60
CA ASN A 12 -3.33 3.64 16.26
C ASN A 12 -2.79 2.54 17.21
N ALA A 13 -3.70 1.97 18.00
CA ALA A 13 -3.36 1.00 19.04
C ALA A 13 -2.72 -0.30 18.54
N ALA A 14 -2.84 -0.64 17.24
CA ALA A 14 -2.16 -1.81 16.67
C ALA A 14 -0.62 -1.69 16.72
N PHE A 15 -0.10 -0.46 16.86
CA PHE A 15 1.33 -0.16 16.83
C PHE A 15 1.96 0.06 18.22
N ASP A 16 1.19 -0.05 19.31
CA ASP A 16 1.64 0.36 20.65
C ASP A 16 2.69 -0.57 21.29
N GLN A 17 2.57 -1.88 21.08
CA GLN A 17 3.46 -2.86 21.73
C GLN A 17 4.67 -3.26 20.87
N LEU A 18 4.44 -3.50 19.59
CA LEU A 18 5.45 -4.00 18.66
C LEU A 18 5.32 -3.28 17.31
N ARG A 19 5.52 -1.96 17.31
CA ARG A 19 5.40 -1.11 16.12
C ARG A 19 6.03 -1.69 14.87
N LEU A 20 7.29 -2.12 14.96
CA LEU A 20 8.03 -2.67 13.82
C LEU A 20 7.50 -4.04 13.36
N HIS A 21 6.91 -4.83 14.25
CA HIS A 21 6.27 -6.09 13.89
C HIS A 21 5.03 -5.83 13.03
N GLU A 22 4.21 -4.84 13.42
CA GLU A 22 3.02 -4.49 12.65
C GLU A 22 3.37 -3.84 11.31
N VAL A 23 4.40 -2.99 11.26
CA VAL A 23 4.96 -2.50 9.99
C VAL A 23 5.40 -3.66 9.09
N ALA A 24 6.12 -4.64 9.63
CA ALA A 24 6.55 -5.80 8.85
C ALA A 24 5.38 -6.66 8.36
N ARG A 25 4.30 -6.80 9.15
CA ARG A 25 3.08 -7.49 8.73
C ARG A 25 2.41 -6.75 7.57
N VAL A 26 2.24 -5.44 7.68
CA VAL A 26 1.69 -4.58 6.63
C VAL A 26 2.50 -4.71 5.33
N LEU A 27 3.82 -4.68 5.42
CA LEU A 27 4.69 -4.82 4.24
C LEU A 27 4.54 -6.19 3.56
N ARG A 28 4.36 -7.27 4.31
CA ARG A 28 4.09 -8.61 3.74
C ARG A 28 2.73 -8.66 3.04
N ASP A 29 1.69 -8.11 3.69
CA ASP A 29 0.35 -8.06 3.10
C ASP A 29 0.34 -7.28 1.78
N VAL A 30 1.06 -6.16 1.71
CA VAL A 30 1.21 -5.39 0.46
C VAL A 30 1.96 -6.19 -0.60
N ALA A 31 3.05 -6.88 -0.24
CA ALA A 31 3.78 -7.74 -1.17
C ALA A 31 2.91 -8.87 -1.72
N ASP A 32 2.18 -9.58 -0.86
CA ASP A 32 1.27 -10.66 -1.25
C ASP A 32 0.18 -10.14 -2.20
N ASN A 33 -0.35 -8.93 -1.97
CA ASN A 33 -1.32 -8.29 -2.87
C ASN A 33 -0.72 -7.90 -4.23
N CYS A 34 0.52 -7.42 -4.26
CA CYS A 34 1.23 -7.13 -5.51
C CYS A 34 1.50 -8.40 -6.34
N GLU A 35 1.78 -9.54 -5.69
CA GLU A 35 2.02 -10.82 -6.37
C GLU A 35 0.74 -11.50 -6.85
N ALA A 36 -0.35 -11.39 -6.08
CA ALA A 36 -1.60 -12.09 -6.36
C ALA A 36 -2.46 -11.45 -7.47
N ARG A 37 -2.21 -10.18 -7.79
CA ARG A 37 -3.04 -9.42 -8.74
C ARG A 37 -2.22 -9.15 -10.00
N ASP A 38 -2.82 -9.40 -11.16
CA ASP A 38 -2.39 -8.78 -12.41
C ASP A 38 -2.79 -7.30 -12.31
N VAL A 39 -1.91 -6.49 -11.72
CA VAL A 39 -2.20 -5.09 -11.41
C VAL A 39 -2.12 -4.29 -12.71
N GLU A 40 -3.24 -3.72 -13.16
CA GLU A 40 -3.26 -2.79 -14.31
C GLU A 40 -2.32 -1.60 -14.06
N SER A 41 -1.87 -0.95 -15.15
CA SER A 41 -0.92 0.17 -15.16
C SER A 41 -1.35 1.42 -14.36
N SER A 42 -2.51 1.41 -13.73
CA SER A 42 -2.88 2.32 -12.64
C SER A 42 -3.79 1.63 -11.64
N HIS A 43 -3.33 1.47 -10.40
CA HIS A 43 -4.07 0.79 -9.34
C HIS A 43 -3.82 1.42 -7.99
N SER A 44 -4.85 1.45 -7.14
CA SER A 44 -4.70 1.77 -5.73
C SER A 44 -5.46 0.77 -4.87
N SER A 45 -4.89 0.41 -3.72
CA SER A 45 -5.50 -0.52 -2.79
C SER A 45 -5.31 -0.05 -1.34
N PRO A 46 -6.34 -0.16 -0.49
CA PRO A 46 -6.24 0.20 0.92
C PRO A 46 -5.27 -0.71 1.68
N VAL A 47 -4.69 -0.16 2.74
CA VAL A 47 -3.85 -0.89 3.70
C VAL A 47 -4.57 -0.94 5.04
N PHE A 48 -4.56 -2.11 5.67
CA PHE A 48 -5.23 -2.35 6.95
C PHE A 48 -4.26 -2.79 8.04
N ASP A 49 -4.54 -2.38 9.28
CA ASP A 49 -3.88 -2.93 10.46
C ASP A 49 -4.40 -4.34 10.81
N ILE A 50 -3.81 -4.97 11.83
CA ILE A 50 -4.19 -6.32 12.30
C ILE A 50 -5.62 -6.39 12.85
N ASN A 51 -6.20 -5.25 13.23
CA ASN A 51 -7.58 -5.15 13.72
C ASN A 51 -8.58 -4.86 12.59
N GLY A 52 -8.11 -4.73 11.34
CA GLY A 52 -8.93 -4.40 10.18
C GLY A 52 -9.23 -2.92 10.00
N ASN A 53 -8.58 -2.03 10.76
CA ASN A 53 -8.73 -0.59 10.55
C ASN A 53 -7.93 -0.18 9.31
N ARG A 54 -8.54 0.61 8.42
CA ARG A 54 -7.81 1.22 7.31
C ARG A 54 -6.83 2.25 7.86
N ILE A 55 -5.56 2.12 7.49
CA ILE A 55 -4.46 2.97 7.97
C ILE A 55 -3.73 3.69 6.85
N GLY A 56 -4.03 3.37 5.59
CA GLY A 56 -3.38 3.97 4.45
C GLY A 56 -3.77 3.31 3.14
N GLU A 57 -2.87 3.43 2.17
CA GLU A 57 -3.02 2.84 0.84
C GLU A 57 -1.66 2.66 0.16
N TRP A 58 -1.63 1.76 -0.82
CA TRP A 58 -0.56 1.70 -1.80
C TRP A 58 -1.14 1.91 -3.20
N GLN A 59 -0.32 2.43 -4.11
CA GLN A 59 -0.71 2.68 -5.48
C GLN A 59 0.45 2.51 -6.46
N ILE A 60 0.10 2.12 -7.69
CA ILE A 60 0.95 2.18 -8.86
C ILE A 60 0.35 3.22 -9.80
N THR A 61 1.15 4.19 -10.21
CA THR A 61 0.75 5.21 -11.20
C THR A 61 1.67 5.11 -12.40
N SER A 62 1.11 4.90 -13.60
CA SER A 62 1.84 5.07 -14.86
C SER A 62 1.71 6.53 -15.29
N ASP A 63 2.84 7.22 -15.41
CA ASP A 63 2.93 8.46 -16.16
C ASP A 63 2.93 8.09 -17.65
N ASP A 64 1.74 7.79 -18.18
CA ASP A 64 1.46 7.88 -19.60
C ASP A 64 1.06 9.34 -19.84
N SER A 65 2.07 10.18 -20.04
CA SER A 65 1.86 11.50 -20.62
C SER A 65 1.41 11.28 -22.07
N ASP A 66 0.11 11.07 -22.28
CA ASP A 66 -0.53 11.40 -23.56
C ASP A 66 -0.50 12.94 -23.64
N ASP A 67 0.64 13.43 -24.11
CA ASP A 67 0.84 14.77 -24.64
C ASP A 67 0.01 14.84 -25.95
N ASP A 68 -1.31 14.93 -25.82
CA ASP A 68 -2.20 15.26 -26.94
C ASP A 68 -1.99 16.75 -27.29
N GLU A 69 -1.09 17.00 -28.25
CA GLU A 69 -0.93 18.28 -28.98
C GLU A 69 -2.21 18.74 -29.70
#